data_AF-A0A1B7W3K6-F1
#
_entry.id   AF-A0A1B7W3K6-F1
#
_cell.length_a   1.000
_cell.length_b   1.000
_cell.length_c   1.000
_cell.angle_alpha   90.00
_cell.angle_beta   90.00
_cell.angle_gamma   90.00
#
_symmetry.space_group_name_H-M   'P 1'
#
loop_
_entity.id
_entity.type
_entity.pdbx_description
1 polymer ?
#
loop_
_entity_poly.entity_id
_entity_poly.type
_entity_poly.pdbx_seq_one_letter_code
_entity_poly.pdbx_strand_id
1 'polypeptide(L)'
;ALASAAEDVSGASGADLKRRMRTGTVVTTDDRNWELRYSASALRFSQSRAIAIDMESATIAAQGYRFRVPYGTLLCVSDKPLHGEIKLPGQANRFYEEAIAAHLQIGIQTCELLREAGNSLHSRKLRAFNEPPFR
;
A
#
# COMPACT_ATOMS: atom_id res chain seq x y z
N ALA A 1 8.75 4.37 10.23
CA ALA A 1 8.33 2.95 10.28
C ALA A 1 8.30 2.37 8.87
N LEU A 2 7.25 2.53 8.06
CA LEU A 2 7.14 1.80 6.78
C LEU A 2 8.27 2.08 5.77
N ALA A 3 8.62 3.35 5.56
CA ALA A 3 9.75 3.71 4.69
C ALA A 3 11.08 3.16 5.26
N SER A 4 11.31 3.32 6.55
CA SER A 4 12.50 2.80 7.25
C SER A 4 12.60 1.27 7.14
N ALA A 5 11.51 0.55 7.36
CA ALA A 5 11.45 -0.91 7.20
C ALA A 5 11.75 -1.34 5.76
N ALA A 6 11.30 -0.57 4.76
CA ALA A 6 11.64 -0.82 3.38
C ALA A 6 13.15 -0.60 3.11
N GLU A 7 13.77 0.42 3.70
CA GLU A 7 15.22 0.64 3.63
C GLU A 7 15.98 -0.52 4.30
N ASP A 8 15.61 -0.88 5.52
CA ASP A 8 16.25 -1.93 6.32
C ASP A 8 16.23 -3.28 5.60
N VAL A 9 15.05 -3.70 5.09
CA VAL A 9 14.88 -5.02 4.45
C VAL A 9 15.45 -5.05 3.04
N SER A 10 15.38 -3.95 2.28
CA SER A 10 15.90 -3.92 0.90
C SER A 10 17.41 -3.64 0.83
N GLY A 11 18.01 -3.12 1.90
CA GLY A 11 19.39 -2.64 1.92
C GLY A 11 19.63 -1.40 1.06
N ALA A 12 18.58 -0.81 0.47
CA ALA A 12 18.65 0.39 -0.36
C ALA A 12 18.17 1.60 0.44
N SER A 13 18.82 2.75 0.29
CA SER A 13 18.45 3.99 1.00
C SER A 13 18.28 5.16 0.05
N GLY A 14 17.53 6.18 0.48
CA GLY A 14 17.42 7.46 -0.22
C GLY A 14 16.97 7.32 -1.68
N ALA A 15 17.80 7.77 -2.62
CA ALA A 15 17.48 7.74 -4.05
C ALA A 15 17.41 6.31 -4.62
N ASP A 16 18.14 5.36 -4.02
CA ASP A 16 18.16 3.98 -4.49
C ASP A 16 16.88 3.24 -4.16
N LEU A 17 16.31 3.51 -2.97
CA LEU A 17 14.99 3.00 -2.61
C LEU A 17 13.91 3.46 -3.60
N LYS A 18 13.98 4.72 -4.07
CA LYS A 18 13.00 5.28 -5.02
C LYS A 18 12.95 4.54 -6.36
N ARG A 19 13.98 3.75 -6.71
CA ARG A 19 13.97 2.90 -7.91
C ARG A 19 13.05 1.69 -7.76
N ARG A 20 12.78 1.26 -6.52
CA ARG A 20 11.97 0.06 -6.20
C ARG A 20 10.64 0.40 -5.52
N MET A 21 10.61 1.47 -4.72
CA MET A 21 9.44 1.92 -3.97
C MET A 21 8.90 3.23 -4.55
N ARG A 22 7.60 3.27 -4.81
CA ARG A 22 6.90 4.47 -5.27
C ARG A 22 5.82 4.84 -4.28
N THR A 23 5.85 6.08 -3.79
CA THR A 23 4.77 6.68 -2.99
C THR A 23 3.83 7.47 -3.90
N GLY A 24 2.52 7.31 -3.70
CA GLY A 24 1.50 8.00 -4.49
C GLY A 24 0.09 7.47 -4.20
N THR A 25 -0.86 7.90 -5.03
CA THR A 25 -2.28 7.55 -4.89
C THR A 25 -2.57 6.13 -5.39
N VAL A 26 -3.23 5.33 -4.55
CA VAL A 26 -3.77 4.01 -4.93
C VAL A 26 -5.25 4.16 -5.24
N VAL A 27 -5.71 3.58 -6.34
CA VAL A 27 -7.13 3.44 -6.67
C VAL A 27 -7.61 2.10 -6.12
N THR A 28 -8.67 2.11 -5.33
CA THR A 28 -9.36 0.88 -4.91
C THR A 28 -10.69 0.78 -5.63
N THR A 29 -10.95 -0.37 -6.24
CA THR A 29 -12.17 -0.65 -7.03
C THR A 29 -12.85 -1.93 -6.56
N ASP A 30 -14.15 -2.05 -6.76
CA ASP A 30 -14.92 -3.29 -6.59
C ASP A 30 -15.09 -4.05 -7.92
N ASP A 31 -14.79 -3.42 -9.06
CA ASP A 31 -14.78 -4.05 -10.39
C ASP A 31 -13.42 -4.71 -10.67
N ARG A 32 -13.36 -6.05 -10.56
CA ARG A 32 -12.15 -6.84 -10.85
C ARG A 32 -11.75 -6.76 -12.33
N ASN A 33 -12.70 -6.54 -13.24
CA ASN A 33 -12.48 -6.47 -14.70
C ASN A 33 -12.49 -5.02 -15.20
N TRP A 34 -12.03 -4.08 -14.37
CA TRP A 34 -11.98 -2.65 -14.67
C TRP A 34 -11.26 -2.33 -16.00
N GLU A 35 -10.37 -3.21 -16.45
CA GLU A 35 -9.64 -3.12 -17.72
C GLU A 35 -10.60 -3.06 -18.91
N LEU A 36 -11.74 -3.77 -18.85
CA LEU A 36 -12.78 -3.76 -19.89
C LEU A 36 -13.43 -2.38 -20.05
N ARG A 37 -13.29 -1.51 -19.05
CA ARG A 37 -13.87 -0.16 -19.02
C ARG A 37 -12.79 0.91 -18.80
N TYR A 38 -11.55 0.65 -19.20
CA TYR A 38 -10.44 1.57 -18.98
C TYR A 38 -10.72 3.00 -19.48
N SER A 39 -11.34 3.15 -20.66
CA SER A 39 -11.68 4.47 -21.22
C SER A 39 -12.56 5.31 -20.30
N ALA A 40 -13.45 4.68 -19.53
CA ALA A 40 -14.30 5.36 -18.55
C ALA A 40 -13.52 5.74 -17.27
N SER A 41 -12.49 4.98 -16.90
CA SER A 41 -11.67 5.19 -15.69
C SER A 41 -10.46 6.10 -15.93
N ALA A 42 -9.98 6.20 -17.17
CA ALA A 42 -8.73 6.88 -17.54
C ALA A 42 -8.66 8.34 -17.06
N LEU A 43 -9.77 9.08 -17.19
CA LEU A 43 -9.84 10.46 -16.71
C LEU A 43 -9.59 10.55 -15.20
N ARG A 44 -10.24 9.68 -14.41
CA ARG A 44 -10.10 9.66 -12.95
C ARG A 44 -8.70 9.22 -12.53
N PHE A 45 -8.12 8.23 -13.21
CA PHE A 45 -6.75 7.78 -12.95
C PHE A 45 -5.74 8.91 -13.16
N SER A 46 -5.89 9.65 -14.28
CA SER A 46 -5.06 10.82 -14.56
C SER A 46 -5.25 11.90 -13.51
N GLN A 47 -6.50 12.29 -13.20
CA GLN A 47 -6.81 13.35 -12.24
C GLN A 47 -6.27 13.06 -10.84
N SER A 48 -6.35 11.81 -10.36
CA SER A 48 -5.86 11.42 -9.03
C SER A 48 -4.35 11.14 -8.99
N ARG A 49 -3.68 11.16 -10.14
CA ARG A 49 -2.28 10.74 -10.29
C ARG A 49 -2.06 9.31 -9.78
N ALA A 50 -3.00 8.42 -10.13
CA ALA A 50 -2.98 7.02 -9.73
C ALA A 50 -1.66 6.35 -10.11
N ILE A 51 -1.05 5.67 -9.15
CA ILE A 51 0.20 4.91 -9.35
C ILE A 51 -0.01 3.39 -9.30
N ALA A 52 -1.10 2.94 -8.70
CA ALA A 52 -1.47 1.54 -8.53
C ALA A 52 -2.98 1.41 -8.38
N ILE A 53 -3.50 0.22 -8.62
CA ILE A 53 -4.90 -0.15 -8.45
C ILE A 53 -5.00 -1.48 -7.69
N ASP A 54 -5.92 -1.57 -6.74
CA ASP A 54 -6.22 -2.77 -5.95
C ASP A 54 -7.72 -2.83 -5.58
N MET A 55 -8.10 -3.71 -4.66
CA MET A 55 -9.50 -3.90 -4.26
C MET A 55 -9.75 -3.74 -2.75
N GLU A 56 -8.72 -3.43 -1.95
CA GLU A 56 -8.83 -3.42 -0.48
C GLU A 56 -8.29 -2.15 0.18
N SER A 57 -7.26 -1.51 -0.39
CA SER A 57 -6.44 -0.49 0.30
C SER A 57 -7.26 0.67 0.87
N ALA A 58 -8.10 1.31 0.05
CA ALA A 58 -8.92 2.43 0.49
C ALA A 58 -9.96 1.98 1.53
N THR A 59 -10.51 0.77 1.40
CA THR A 59 -11.49 0.22 2.34
C THR A 59 -10.85 -0.01 3.71
N ILE A 60 -9.67 -0.64 3.76
CA ILE A 60 -8.92 -0.85 5.02
C ILE A 60 -8.53 0.48 5.65
N ALA A 61 -8.00 1.43 4.87
CA ALA A 61 -7.64 2.75 5.37
C ALA A 61 -8.86 3.53 5.90
N ALA A 62 -9.99 3.49 5.19
CA ALA A 62 -11.23 4.13 5.61
C ALA A 62 -11.78 3.52 6.90
N GLN A 63 -11.69 2.19 7.07
CA GLN A 63 -12.10 1.52 8.31
C GLN A 63 -11.16 1.84 9.46
N GLY A 64 -9.84 1.90 9.23
CA GLY A 64 -8.87 2.37 10.22
C GLY A 64 -9.18 3.79 10.68
N TYR A 65 -9.47 4.68 9.74
CA TYR A 65 -9.94 6.03 10.05
C TYR A 65 -11.24 6.02 10.87
N ARG A 66 -12.26 5.26 10.44
CA ARG A 66 -13.56 5.17 11.12
C ARG A 66 -13.43 4.65 12.55
N PHE A 67 -12.52 3.72 12.82
CA PHE A 67 -12.37 3.08 14.13
C PHE A 67 -11.16 3.57 14.92
N ARG A 68 -10.51 4.66 14.49
CA ARG A 68 -9.35 5.25 15.16
C ARG A 68 -8.17 4.28 15.32
N VAL A 69 -8.05 3.34 14.39
CA VAL A 69 -6.93 2.40 14.31
C VAL A 69 -5.89 2.95 13.33
N PRO A 70 -4.65 3.22 13.77
CA PRO A 70 -3.58 3.63 12.86
C PRO A 70 -3.44 2.66 11.67
N TYR A 71 -3.40 3.19 10.46
CA TYR A 71 -3.42 2.41 9.22
C TYR A 71 -2.26 2.78 8.31
N GLY A 72 -1.92 1.87 7.40
CA GLY A 72 -0.92 2.05 6.36
C GLY A 72 -1.08 1.01 5.27
N THR A 73 -0.60 1.33 4.07
CA THR A 73 -0.69 0.47 2.90
C THR A 73 0.68 0.34 2.26
N LEU A 74 1.12 -0.89 2.02
CA LEU A 74 2.26 -1.23 1.18
C LEU A 74 1.84 -2.35 0.24
N LEU A 75 1.85 -2.07 -1.05
CA LEU A 75 1.52 -3.02 -2.11
C LEU A 75 2.79 -3.43 -2.85
N CYS A 76 2.79 -4.66 -3.37
CA CYS A 76 3.78 -5.13 -4.32
C CYS A 76 3.12 -5.25 -5.69
N VAL A 77 3.73 -4.66 -6.72
CA VAL A 77 3.22 -4.74 -8.09
C VAL A 77 3.30 -6.18 -8.56
N SER A 78 2.14 -6.80 -8.81
CA SER A 78 2.06 -8.15 -9.37
C SER A 78 2.16 -8.14 -10.88
N ASP A 79 1.58 -7.15 -11.55
CA ASP A 79 1.36 -7.10 -12.99
C ASP A 79 1.15 -5.65 -13.46
N LYS A 80 1.12 -5.42 -14.79
CA LYS A 80 1.01 -4.08 -15.37
C LYS A 80 -0.05 -4.06 -16.49
N PRO A 81 -1.35 -4.01 -16.15
CA PRO A 81 -2.43 -4.17 -17.13
C PRO A 81 -2.38 -3.20 -18.31
N LEU A 82 -2.02 -1.93 -18.06
CA LEU A 82 -1.93 -0.90 -19.09
C LEU A 82 -0.70 -1.03 -20.02
N HIS A 83 0.18 -2.01 -19.78
CA HIS A 83 1.42 -2.21 -20.55
C HIS A 83 1.47 -3.60 -21.20
N GLY A 84 0.33 -4.31 -21.28
CA GLY A 84 0.26 -5.64 -21.91
C GLY A 84 0.80 -6.79 -21.05
N GLU A 85 1.24 -6.52 -19.81
CA GLU A 85 1.69 -7.53 -18.85
C GLU A 85 0.56 -7.88 -17.89
N ILE A 86 -0.58 -8.36 -18.41
CA ILE A 86 -1.67 -8.87 -17.57
C ILE A 86 -1.27 -10.27 -17.11
N LYS A 87 -1.16 -10.49 -15.79
CA LYS A 87 -0.83 -11.82 -15.27
C LYS A 87 -2.00 -12.79 -15.50
N LEU A 88 -1.73 -13.87 -16.21
CA LEU A 88 -2.56 -15.08 -16.18
C LEU A 88 -2.13 -15.96 -14.99
N PRO A 89 -3.05 -16.73 -14.37
CA PRO A 89 -2.70 -17.64 -13.29
C PRO A 89 -1.59 -18.60 -13.73
N GLY A 90 -0.47 -18.63 -12.98
CA GLY A 90 0.62 -19.60 -13.17
C GLY A 90 1.93 -19.08 -13.78
N GLN A 91 2.09 -17.78 -14.07
CA GLN A 91 3.35 -17.24 -14.62
C GLN A 91 4.21 -16.44 -13.60
N ALA A 92 5.46 -16.89 -13.50
CA ALA A 92 6.69 -16.31 -12.88
C ALA A 92 7.05 -16.73 -11.43
N ASN A 93 7.83 -17.82 -11.29
CA ASN A 93 8.16 -18.54 -10.04
C ASN A 93 9.61 -18.37 -9.50
N ARG A 94 10.17 -17.15 -9.45
CA ARG A 94 11.33 -16.90 -8.57
C ARG A 94 11.44 -15.46 -8.10
N PHE A 95 11.40 -14.52 -9.05
CA PHE A 95 11.37 -13.09 -8.73
C PHE A 95 10.13 -12.72 -7.89
N TYR A 96 8.99 -13.35 -8.19
CA TYR A 96 7.77 -13.15 -7.43
C TYR A 96 7.88 -13.72 -6.01
N GLU A 97 8.49 -14.89 -5.83
CA GLU A 97 8.67 -15.51 -4.50
C GLU A 97 9.64 -14.69 -3.62
N GLU A 98 10.76 -14.24 -4.18
CA GLU A 98 11.70 -13.33 -3.50
C GLU A 98 11.03 -12.00 -3.14
N ALA A 99 10.23 -11.44 -4.06
CA ALA A 99 9.50 -10.20 -3.83
C ALA A 99 8.41 -10.36 -2.76
N ILE A 100 7.67 -11.48 -2.74
CA ILE A 100 6.68 -11.78 -1.70
C ILE A 100 7.37 -11.89 -0.33
N ALA A 101 8.47 -12.64 -0.25
CA ALA A 101 9.21 -12.80 0.99
C ALA A 101 9.69 -11.45 1.52
N ALA A 102 10.31 -10.63 0.67
CA ALA A 102 10.74 -9.29 1.04
C ALA A 102 9.55 -8.39 1.43
N HIS A 103 8.43 -8.44 0.71
CA HIS A 103 7.23 -7.65 1.00
C HIS A 103 6.66 -7.98 2.39
N LEU A 104 6.56 -9.27 2.73
CA LEU A 104 6.13 -9.70 4.05
C LEU A 104 7.11 -9.27 5.14
N GLN A 105 8.41 -9.39 4.90
CA GLN A 105 9.44 -8.94 5.85
C GLN A 105 9.37 -7.43 6.10
N ILE A 106 9.14 -6.61 5.08
CA ILE A 106 8.91 -5.16 5.27
C ILE A 106 7.69 -4.91 6.16
N GLY A 107 6.61 -5.68 5.98
CA GLY A 107 5.42 -5.61 6.83
C GLY A 107 5.73 -5.94 8.30
N ILE A 108 6.44 -7.05 8.54
CA ILE A 108 6.85 -7.48 9.89
C ILE A 108 7.74 -6.41 10.53
N GLN A 109 8.80 -5.98 9.84
CA GLN A 109 9.72 -4.95 10.33
C GLN A 109 9.00 -3.62 10.61
N THR A 110 7.99 -3.28 9.80
CA THR A 110 7.15 -2.11 10.07
C THR A 110 6.40 -2.25 11.39
N CYS A 111 5.78 -3.40 11.65
CA CYS A 111 5.08 -3.67 12.90
C CYS A 111 6.03 -3.63 14.11
N GLU A 112 7.24 -4.18 13.98
CA GLU A 112 8.28 -4.12 15.01
C GLU A 112 8.67 -2.68 15.35
N LEU A 113 8.96 -1.85 14.34
CA LEU A 113 9.26 -0.42 14.53
C LEU A 113 8.09 0.35 15.15
N LEU A 114 6.84 0.03 14.78
CA LEU A 114 5.65 0.67 15.36
C LEU A 114 5.42 0.22 16.81
N ARG A 115 5.77 -1.02 17.16
CA ARG A 115 5.73 -1.55 18.52
C ARG A 115 6.75 -0.80 19.41
N GLU A 116 7.97 -0.64 18.93
CA GLU A 116 9.04 0.10 19.62
C GLU A 116 8.68 1.58 19.83
N ALA A 117 7.95 2.18 18.90
CA ALA A 117 7.44 3.54 19.01
C ALA A 117 6.46 3.73 20.20
N GLY A 118 5.88 2.65 20.72
CA GLY A 118 5.01 2.65 21.89
C GLY A 118 3.85 3.64 21.76
N ASN A 119 3.72 4.55 22.73
CA ASN A 119 2.62 5.53 22.74
C ASN A 119 2.68 6.54 21.58
N SER A 120 3.83 6.72 20.92
CA SER A 120 3.95 7.64 19.79
C SER A 120 3.28 7.14 18.51
N LEU A 121 2.92 5.84 18.45
CA LEU A 121 2.11 5.25 17.38
C LEU A 121 0.76 5.95 17.24
N HIS A 122 0.11 6.23 18.37
CA HIS A 122 -1.18 6.90 18.40
C HIS A 122 -0.99 8.41 18.43
N SER A 123 -1.66 9.11 17.52
CA SER A 123 -1.61 10.56 17.44
C SER A 123 -3.02 11.14 17.37
N ARG A 124 -3.12 12.48 17.44
CA ARG A 124 -4.41 13.18 17.40
C ARG A 124 -5.08 13.20 16.02
N LYS A 125 -4.43 12.65 14.98
CA LYS A 125 -4.91 12.71 13.58
C LYS A 125 -6.28 12.06 13.36
N LEU A 126 -6.67 11.11 14.19
CA LEU A 126 -7.93 10.37 14.06
C LEU A 126 -9.01 10.82 15.06
N ARG A 127 -8.74 11.84 15.89
CA ARG A 127 -9.70 12.29 16.91
C ARG A 127 -10.82 13.13 16.29
N ALA A 128 -12.06 12.85 16.70
CA ALA A 128 -13.22 13.70 16.44
C ALA A 128 -13.42 14.76 17.54
N PHE A 129 -14.30 15.72 17.28
CA PHE A 129 -14.69 16.74 18.27
C PHE A 129 -15.33 16.12 19.53
N ASN A 130 -16.06 15.02 19.38
CA ASN A 130 -16.73 14.26 20.44
C ASN A 130 -16.03 12.92 20.73
N GLU A 131 -14.71 12.85 20.58
CA GLU A 131 -13.95 11.61 20.80
C GLU A 131 -14.18 11.04 22.22
N PRO A 132 -14.53 9.75 22.35
CA PRO A 132 -14.66 9.11 23.66
C PRO A 132 -13.37 9.20 24.49
N PRO A 133 -13.45 9.16 25.83
CA PRO A 133 -12.27 9.17 26.69
C PRO A 133 -11.38 7.93 26.56
N PHE A 134 -11.97 6.78 26.21
CA PHE A 134 -11.25 5.52 26.07
C PHE A 134 -10.75 5.31 24.64
N ARG A 135 -9.57 4.67 24.56
CA ARG A 135 -9.05 4.06 23.34
C ARG A 135 -9.34 2.57 23.38
#